data_AF-A0A923QPS2-F1
#
_entry.id   AF-A0A923QPS2-F1
#
_cell.length_a   1.000
_cell.length_b   1.000
_cell.length_c   1.000
_cell.angle_alpha   90.00
_cell.angle_beta   90.00
_cell.angle_gamma   90.00
#
_symmetry.space_group_name_H-M   'P 1'
#
loop_
_entity.id
_entity.type
_entity.pdbx_description
1 polymer ?
#
loop_
_entity_poly.entity_id
_entity_poly.type
_entity_poly.pdbx_seq_one_letter_code
_entity_poly.pdbx_strand_id
1 'polypeptide(L)'
;MKIRNIIALLALPVSAWAQTTTNLPAFTGIELNAPFKVALVHSTVTKATAVTGVELMVKRNILHIEQGTSDVHEGDSVIVYYTQLNRMEINGIGEISMAQGSTINADTFKLECNGAAKTNLNMEVKFLRLEGNGESIIKLAGNADKVKAALSGVSKLYAAELKTRDMNVEGSGASYFAVFASNSLHVDATNATKGSYAGKPVIKNINVSGVSSIVDASTGEEMSDGRSGNGDTTRLTIGKMKVIIIDEDKKQDTKGKKEEAENGNSPKKIKRYDLKHVYAGFEVGVNNFASSNLQLNVPANYSYLSCNTGRSWFYGLNFIEKDAQIIKNKLAITTGFGIEFQHFEFASDKVLQANMPGVIADSGLVQYSRNRLYNFNLNVPLLLKFAPRNKKVRNGFHLAAGLIGTYKTYSSLSLETTARGFKEETKIKDDFNINPFRVAATIRVGYGWFRAFASYSLTPYFKQTNGNPDIRVFAAGITLVPFQ
;
A
#
# COMPACT_ATOMS: atom_id res chain seq x y z
N MET A 1 40.20 9.65 -7.25
CA MET A 1 40.54 8.22 -7.35
C MET A 1 39.33 7.50 -7.93
N LYS A 2 39.53 6.79 -9.06
CA LYS A 2 38.52 6.39 -10.04
C LYS A 2 37.43 5.47 -9.45
N ILE A 3 36.15 5.84 -9.60
CA ILE A 3 35.01 4.93 -9.40
C ILE A 3 34.88 4.10 -10.67
N ARG A 4 35.11 2.79 -10.57
CA ARG A 4 34.97 1.84 -11.68
C ARG A 4 33.49 1.65 -11.98
N ASN A 5 33.06 2.06 -13.18
CA ASN A 5 31.80 1.66 -13.77
C ASN A 5 31.82 0.13 -13.96
N ILE A 6 31.00 -0.58 -13.20
CA ILE A 6 30.68 -1.98 -13.47
C ILE A 6 29.58 -1.95 -14.54
N ILE A 7 29.99 -2.07 -15.80
CA ILE A 7 29.10 -2.33 -16.92
C ILE A 7 28.66 -3.79 -16.79
N ALA A 8 27.43 -4.03 -16.35
CA ALA A 8 26.82 -5.35 -16.38
C ALA A 8 26.50 -5.69 -17.84
N LEU A 9 27.33 -6.54 -18.45
CA LEU A 9 27.10 -7.14 -19.74
C LEU A 9 25.89 -8.09 -19.60
N LEU A 10 24.72 -7.69 -20.09
CA LEU A 10 23.57 -8.58 -20.21
C LEU A 10 23.83 -9.55 -21.37
N ALA A 11 24.55 -10.63 -21.07
CA ALA A 11 24.57 -11.80 -21.93
C ALA A 11 23.17 -12.44 -21.84
N LEU A 12 22.35 -12.27 -22.87
CA LEU A 12 21.10 -13.02 -23.01
C LEU A 12 21.47 -14.50 -23.19
N PRO A 13 21.07 -15.41 -22.29
CA PRO A 13 21.20 -16.83 -22.58
C PRO A 13 20.26 -17.14 -23.74
N VAL A 14 20.82 -17.36 -24.92
CA VAL A 14 20.07 -17.90 -26.07
C VAL A 14 19.82 -19.37 -25.75
N SER A 15 18.69 -19.67 -25.11
CA SER A 15 18.13 -21.02 -25.20
C SER A 15 17.76 -21.24 -26.67
N ALA A 16 18.37 -22.24 -27.28
CA ALA A 16 18.17 -22.60 -28.69
C ALA A 16 16.78 -23.22 -28.89
N TRP A 17 15.75 -22.38 -28.88
CA TRP A 17 14.44 -22.69 -29.46
C TRP A 17 14.41 -22.14 -30.89
N ALA A 18 13.64 -22.75 -31.78
CA ALA A 18 13.53 -22.30 -33.16
C ALA A 18 12.93 -20.87 -33.21
N GLN A 19 13.79 -19.87 -33.41
CA GLN A 19 13.37 -18.49 -33.60
C GLN A 19 13.30 -18.18 -35.09
N THR A 20 12.17 -17.66 -35.54
CA THR A 20 11.99 -17.21 -36.92
C THR A 20 12.16 -15.69 -36.97
N THR A 21 12.98 -15.22 -37.91
CA THR A 21 13.09 -13.77 -38.20
C THR A 21 12.19 -13.43 -39.38
N THR A 22 11.26 -12.49 -39.16
CA THR A 22 10.26 -12.09 -40.13
C THR A 22 10.40 -10.59 -40.41
N ASN A 23 10.47 -10.21 -41.69
CA ASN A 23 10.38 -8.81 -42.09
C ASN A 23 8.97 -8.31 -41.86
N LEU A 24 8.82 -7.15 -41.23
CA LEU A 24 7.53 -6.57 -40.91
C LEU A 24 7.28 -5.34 -41.80
N PRO A 25 6.03 -5.08 -42.22
CA PRO A 25 5.64 -3.78 -42.75
C PRO A 25 6.05 -2.65 -41.79
N ALA A 26 6.21 -1.44 -42.31
CA ALA A 26 6.51 -0.29 -41.46
C ALA A 26 5.41 -0.09 -40.41
N PHE A 27 5.82 0.17 -39.17
CA PHE A 27 4.94 0.46 -38.04
C PHE A 27 5.54 1.58 -37.19
N THR A 28 4.68 2.31 -36.50
CA THR A 28 5.07 3.37 -35.56
C THR A 28 4.49 3.13 -34.15
N GLY A 29 3.64 2.12 -33.99
CA GLY A 29 3.08 1.72 -32.71
C GLY A 29 3.33 0.27 -32.39
N ILE A 30 3.35 -0.08 -31.10
CA ILE A 30 3.39 -1.46 -30.60
C ILE A 30 2.24 -1.65 -29.62
N GLU A 31 1.55 -2.79 -29.74
CA GLU A 31 0.55 -3.26 -28.79
C GLU A 31 0.91 -4.69 -28.36
N LEU A 32 1.20 -4.88 -27.08
CA LEU A 32 1.55 -6.17 -26.50
C LEU A 32 0.38 -6.72 -25.68
N ASN A 33 -0.23 -7.79 -26.18
CA ASN A 33 -1.35 -8.50 -25.55
C ASN A 33 -0.94 -9.93 -25.19
N ALA A 34 0.23 -10.10 -24.57
CA ALA A 34 0.77 -11.42 -24.29
C ALA A 34 1.65 -11.45 -23.03
N PRO A 35 1.73 -12.61 -22.35
CA PRO A 35 2.38 -12.73 -21.04
C PRO A 35 3.90 -12.96 -21.11
N PHE A 36 4.60 -12.34 -22.05
CA PHE A 36 6.04 -12.57 -22.26
C PHE A 36 6.82 -11.27 -22.49
N LYS A 37 8.14 -11.43 -22.61
CA LYS A 37 9.09 -10.33 -22.74
C LYS A 37 9.38 -9.98 -24.20
N VAL A 38 9.30 -8.70 -24.52
CA VAL A 38 9.69 -8.12 -25.80
C VAL A 38 10.93 -7.23 -25.60
N ALA A 39 11.97 -7.48 -26.39
CA ALA A 39 13.17 -6.65 -26.48
C ALA A 39 13.11 -5.75 -27.71
N LEU A 40 13.24 -4.44 -27.52
CA LEU A 40 13.24 -3.46 -28.60
C LEU A 40 14.65 -3.10 -29.01
N VAL A 41 14.90 -3.10 -30.33
CA VAL A 41 16.18 -2.73 -30.93
C VAL A 41 15.94 -1.63 -31.96
N HIS A 42 16.55 -0.47 -31.78
CA HIS A 42 16.52 0.58 -32.81
C HIS A 42 17.31 0.11 -34.03
N SER A 43 16.72 0.23 -35.23
CA SER A 43 17.30 -0.27 -36.47
C SER A 43 16.89 0.61 -37.66
N THR A 44 17.52 0.39 -38.82
CA THR A 44 17.15 1.01 -40.09
C THR A 44 16.04 0.24 -40.82
N VAL A 45 15.67 -0.95 -40.34
CA VAL A 45 14.64 -1.81 -40.92
C VAL A 45 13.70 -2.37 -39.86
N THR A 46 12.43 -2.55 -40.22
CA THR A 46 11.42 -3.17 -39.37
C THR A 46 11.40 -4.69 -39.57
N LYS A 47 11.71 -5.43 -38.50
CA LYS A 47 11.66 -6.90 -38.47
C LYS A 47 11.45 -7.38 -37.04
N ALA A 48 11.09 -8.64 -36.88
CA ALA A 48 11.00 -9.26 -35.57
C ALA A 48 11.55 -10.68 -35.57
N THR A 49 12.12 -11.09 -34.45
CA THR A 49 12.56 -12.45 -34.17
C THR A 49 11.67 -13.00 -33.07
N ALA A 50 10.91 -14.06 -33.38
CA ALA A 50 9.93 -14.63 -32.45
C ALA A 50 10.04 -16.16 -32.41
N VAL A 51 9.67 -16.74 -31.27
CA VAL A 51 9.53 -18.18 -31.11
C VAL A 51 8.21 -18.67 -31.72
N THR A 52 8.12 -19.97 -31.98
CA THR A 52 6.87 -20.62 -32.38
C THR A 52 5.75 -20.34 -31.37
N GLY A 53 4.56 -19.94 -31.84
CA GLY A 53 3.40 -19.64 -30.98
C GLY A 53 3.15 -18.15 -30.71
N VAL A 54 4.04 -17.26 -31.16
CA VAL A 54 3.82 -15.81 -31.13
C VAL A 54 3.22 -15.35 -32.47
N GLU A 55 2.12 -14.61 -32.41
CA GLU A 55 1.50 -14.00 -33.58
C GLU A 55 1.92 -12.53 -33.69
N LEU A 56 2.40 -12.14 -34.87
CA LEU A 56 2.86 -10.79 -35.19
C LEU A 56 2.06 -10.25 -36.36
N MET A 57 1.35 -9.14 -36.14
CA MET A 57 0.50 -8.56 -37.17
C MET A 57 0.59 -7.04 -37.18
N VAL A 58 0.94 -6.47 -38.33
CA VAL A 58 0.90 -5.01 -38.51
C VAL A 58 -0.46 -4.61 -39.07
N LYS A 59 -1.25 -3.88 -38.28
CA LYS A 59 -2.54 -3.30 -38.68
C LYS A 59 -2.50 -1.80 -38.40
N ARG A 60 -2.87 -0.98 -39.39
CA ARG A 60 -2.94 0.49 -39.25
C ARG A 60 -1.66 1.10 -38.63
N ASN A 61 -0.48 0.64 -39.07
CA ASN A 61 0.84 1.04 -38.57
C ASN A 61 1.12 0.69 -37.09
N ILE A 62 0.35 -0.21 -36.49
CA ILE A 62 0.58 -0.75 -35.15
C ILE A 62 0.98 -2.23 -35.30
N LEU A 63 2.09 -2.61 -34.69
CA LEU A 63 2.47 -4.00 -34.51
C LEU A 63 1.72 -4.57 -33.31
N HIS A 64 0.80 -5.49 -33.58
CA HIS A 64 0.14 -6.31 -32.58
C HIS A 64 0.99 -7.56 -32.32
N ILE A 65 1.31 -7.79 -31.04
CA ILE A 65 2.06 -8.93 -30.54
C ILE A 65 1.14 -9.71 -29.61
N GLU A 66 0.71 -10.88 -30.05
CA GLU A 66 -0.29 -11.70 -29.37
C GLU A 66 0.24 -13.12 -29.13
N GLN A 67 -0.28 -13.76 -28.09
CA GLN A 67 -0.07 -15.19 -27.87
C GLN A 67 -1.03 -15.98 -28.77
N GLY A 68 -0.49 -16.84 -29.62
CA GLY A 68 -1.26 -17.78 -30.42
C GLY A 68 -1.76 -18.99 -29.61
N THR A 69 -2.08 -20.09 -30.29
CA THR A 69 -2.73 -21.27 -29.69
C THR A 69 -1.79 -22.21 -28.92
N SER A 70 -0.48 -21.94 -28.89
CA SER A 70 0.52 -22.78 -28.20
C SER A 70 1.01 -22.10 -26.93
N ASP A 71 1.32 -22.90 -25.90
CA ASP A 71 1.85 -22.41 -24.63
C ASP A 71 3.21 -21.73 -24.85
N VAL A 72 3.25 -20.40 -24.68
CA VAL A 72 4.49 -19.63 -24.64
C VAL A 72 5.09 -19.79 -23.25
N HIS A 73 6.33 -20.25 -23.17
CA HIS A 73 6.97 -20.58 -21.90
C HIS A 73 7.58 -19.33 -21.26
N GLU A 74 7.70 -19.35 -19.93
CA GLU A 74 8.40 -18.33 -19.17
C GLU A 74 9.90 -18.34 -19.52
N GLY A 75 10.31 -17.43 -20.42
CA GLY A 75 11.68 -17.35 -20.95
C GLY A 75 11.77 -17.04 -22.44
N ASP A 76 10.68 -17.22 -23.18
CA ASP A 76 10.60 -16.88 -24.59
C ASP A 76 10.74 -15.36 -24.81
N SER A 77 11.71 -14.97 -25.64
CA SER A 77 12.06 -13.57 -25.88
C SER A 77 11.76 -13.20 -27.32
N VAL A 78 10.84 -12.26 -27.52
CA VAL A 78 10.57 -11.67 -28.83
C VAL A 78 11.47 -10.46 -29.00
N ILE A 79 12.21 -10.37 -30.10
CA ILE A 79 13.02 -9.19 -30.43
C ILE A 79 12.32 -8.42 -31.55
N VAL A 80 12.01 -7.16 -31.32
CA VAL A 80 11.40 -6.27 -32.31
C VAL A 80 12.40 -5.19 -32.70
N TYR A 81 12.72 -5.14 -33.99
CA TYR A 81 13.54 -4.11 -34.60
C TYR A 81 12.61 -3.03 -35.14
N TYR A 82 12.79 -1.79 -34.68
CA TYR A 82 11.95 -0.65 -35.05
C TYR A 82 12.78 0.48 -35.63
N THR A 83 12.20 1.25 -36.54
CA THR A 83 12.81 2.46 -37.12
C THR A 83 12.36 3.71 -36.37
N GLN A 84 11.07 3.82 -36.08
CA GLN A 84 10.47 4.91 -35.32
C GLN A 84 9.30 4.40 -34.50
N LEU A 85 9.06 5.00 -33.34
CA LEU A 85 7.90 4.69 -32.50
C LEU A 85 7.30 5.99 -31.93
N ASN A 86 5.98 6.10 -31.96
CA ASN A 86 5.22 7.20 -31.35
C ASN A 86 4.16 6.72 -30.34
N ARG A 87 3.90 5.40 -30.28
CA ARG A 87 2.96 4.81 -29.33
C ARG A 87 3.42 3.43 -28.87
N MET A 88 3.14 3.13 -27.61
CA MET A 88 3.25 1.79 -27.05
C MET A 88 2.11 1.53 -26.07
N GLU A 89 1.49 0.36 -26.19
CA GLU A 89 0.48 -0.14 -25.27
C GLU A 89 0.89 -1.54 -24.80
N ILE A 90 0.84 -1.77 -23.49
CA ILE A 90 1.14 -3.05 -22.86
C ILE A 90 -0.06 -3.44 -22.01
N ASN A 91 -0.62 -4.61 -22.28
CA ASN A 91 -1.80 -5.14 -21.60
C ASN A 91 -1.46 -6.44 -20.87
N GLY A 92 -2.21 -6.72 -19.79
CA GLY A 92 -2.06 -7.96 -19.03
C GLY A 92 -0.76 -7.99 -18.22
N ILE A 93 0.09 -9.00 -18.47
CA ILE A 93 1.34 -9.23 -17.70
C ILE A 93 2.61 -9.08 -18.56
N GLY A 94 2.50 -8.44 -19.73
CA GLY A 94 3.60 -8.29 -20.67
C GLY A 94 4.75 -7.42 -20.15
N GLU A 95 5.96 -7.69 -20.65
CA GLU A 95 7.15 -6.89 -20.37
C GLU A 95 7.78 -6.36 -21.66
N ILE A 96 8.07 -5.06 -21.72
CA ILE A 96 8.86 -4.47 -22.80
C ILE A 96 10.16 -3.88 -22.24
N SER A 97 11.29 -4.20 -22.87
CA SER A 97 12.59 -3.66 -22.49
C SER A 97 13.37 -3.24 -23.71
N MET A 98 14.27 -2.27 -23.57
CA MET A 98 15.13 -1.83 -24.66
C MET A 98 16.51 -2.48 -24.60
N ALA A 99 17.03 -2.87 -25.76
CA ALA A 99 18.41 -3.29 -25.91
C ALA A 99 19.38 -2.13 -25.68
N GLN A 100 20.59 -2.45 -25.24
CA GLN A 100 21.63 -1.45 -24.99
C GLN A 100 21.90 -0.60 -26.24
N GLY A 101 21.98 0.71 -26.06
CA GLY A 101 22.21 1.67 -27.16
C GLY A 101 20.99 1.97 -28.03
N SER A 102 19.85 1.30 -27.80
CA SER A 102 18.60 1.66 -28.45
C SER A 102 17.93 2.83 -27.72
N THR A 103 17.32 3.72 -28.49
CA THR A 103 16.62 4.91 -27.99
C THR A 103 15.38 5.17 -28.84
N ILE A 104 14.28 5.56 -28.21
CA ILE A 104 13.10 6.06 -28.91
C ILE A 104 13.29 7.55 -29.17
N ASN A 105 13.29 7.96 -30.44
CA ASN A 105 13.37 9.36 -30.84
C ASN A 105 12.02 9.78 -31.43
N ALA A 106 11.30 10.70 -30.78
CA ALA A 106 9.97 11.12 -31.26
C ALA A 106 9.58 12.53 -30.78
N ASP A 107 8.87 13.29 -31.61
CA ASP A 107 8.28 14.55 -31.17
C ASP A 107 7.18 14.32 -30.12
N THR A 108 6.38 13.27 -30.29
CA THR A 108 5.34 12.89 -29.32
C THR A 108 5.32 11.39 -29.16
N PHE A 109 5.29 10.93 -27.91
CA PHE A 109 5.20 9.54 -27.55
C PHE A 109 4.04 9.30 -26.57
N LYS A 110 3.22 8.28 -26.85
CA LYS A 110 2.15 7.82 -25.96
C LYS A 110 2.49 6.44 -25.40
N LEU A 111 2.52 6.31 -24.08
CA LEU A 111 2.76 5.05 -23.38
C LEU A 111 1.56 4.69 -22.50
N GLU A 112 0.96 3.53 -22.73
CA GLU A 112 -0.13 2.98 -21.92
C GLU A 112 0.31 1.63 -21.33
N CYS A 113 0.22 1.49 -20.02
CA CYS A 113 0.59 0.26 -19.30
C CYS A 113 -0.60 -0.17 -18.44
N ASN A 114 -1.25 -1.27 -18.81
CA ASN A 114 -2.47 -1.76 -18.20
C ASN A 114 -2.26 -3.15 -17.59
N GLY A 115 -2.74 -3.36 -16.36
CA GLY A 115 -2.55 -4.63 -15.64
C GLY A 115 -1.23 -4.67 -14.90
N ALA A 116 -0.53 -5.81 -14.92
CA ALA A 116 0.80 -5.98 -14.32
C ALA A 116 1.93 -5.74 -15.34
N ALA A 117 1.71 -4.82 -16.28
CA ALA A 117 2.65 -4.47 -17.32
C ALA A 117 3.97 -3.94 -16.75
N LYS A 118 5.10 -4.39 -17.30
CA LYS A 118 6.44 -3.93 -16.94
C LYS A 118 7.13 -3.29 -18.14
N THR A 119 7.78 -2.15 -17.95
CA THR A 119 8.55 -1.53 -19.04
C THR A 119 9.85 -0.87 -18.58
N ASN A 120 10.87 -0.93 -19.44
CA ASN A 120 12.16 -0.26 -19.26
C ASN A 120 12.64 0.35 -20.59
N LEU A 121 12.50 1.67 -20.72
CA LEU A 121 12.71 2.40 -21.97
C LEU A 121 13.74 3.52 -21.83
N ASN A 122 14.54 3.73 -22.87
CA ASN A 122 15.39 4.89 -23.07
C ASN A 122 14.83 5.76 -24.22
N MET A 123 14.67 7.06 -23.99
CA MET A 123 13.96 7.92 -24.94
C MET A 123 14.48 9.37 -25.00
N GLU A 124 14.35 9.95 -26.18
CA GLU A 124 14.64 11.35 -26.50
C GLU A 124 13.38 11.93 -27.16
N VAL A 125 12.54 12.59 -26.37
CA VAL A 125 11.20 13.01 -26.83
C VAL A 125 10.87 14.45 -26.48
N LYS A 126 10.09 15.14 -27.32
CA LYS A 126 9.59 16.48 -26.93
C LYS A 126 8.41 16.35 -25.97
N PHE A 127 7.43 15.50 -26.29
CA PHE A 127 6.26 15.30 -25.44
C PHE A 127 5.99 13.83 -25.16
N LEU A 128 5.92 13.46 -23.88
CA LEU A 128 5.51 12.14 -23.42
C LEU A 128 4.15 12.22 -22.70
N ARG A 129 3.18 11.43 -23.16
CA ARG A 129 1.97 11.11 -22.41
C ARG A 129 2.06 9.67 -21.90
N LEU A 130 1.93 9.50 -20.60
CA LEU A 130 2.04 8.21 -19.92
C LEU A 130 0.79 7.94 -19.09
N GLU A 131 0.23 6.74 -19.23
CA GLU A 131 -0.88 6.26 -18.41
C GLU A 131 -0.51 4.88 -17.84
N GLY A 132 -0.41 4.80 -16.51
CA GLY A 132 -0.13 3.56 -15.77
C GLY A 132 -1.34 3.16 -14.96
N ASN A 133 -1.92 1.99 -15.28
CA ASN A 133 -3.15 1.47 -14.68
C ASN A 133 -2.92 0.05 -14.14
N GLY A 134 -3.49 -0.26 -12.98
CA GLY A 134 -3.38 -1.59 -12.38
C GLY A 134 -2.13 -1.74 -11.50
N GLU A 135 -1.32 -2.76 -11.73
CA GLU A 135 -0.07 -3.06 -11.00
C GLU A 135 1.17 -2.80 -11.87
N SER A 136 1.14 -1.70 -12.63
CA SER A 136 2.17 -1.39 -13.63
C SER A 136 3.50 -0.93 -13.03
N ILE A 137 4.61 -1.32 -13.66
CA ILE A 137 5.97 -0.86 -13.31
C ILE A 137 6.62 -0.24 -14.55
N ILE A 138 6.85 1.07 -14.50
CA ILE A 138 7.33 1.85 -15.64
C ILE A 138 8.69 2.45 -15.29
N LYS A 139 9.74 2.12 -16.04
CA LYS A 139 11.10 2.67 -15.87
C LYS A 139 11.50 3.43 -17.13
N LEU A 140 11.89 4.70 -16.98
CA LEU A 140 12.22 5.58 -18.08
C LEU A 140 13.56 6.31 -17.84
N ALA A 141 14.37 6.41 -18.88
CA ALA A 141 15.62 7.17 -18.93
C ALA A 141 15.74 7.99 -20.23
N GLY A 142 16.67 8.95 -20.26
CA GLY A 142 16.96 9.81 -21.43
C GLY A 142 16.55 11.27 -21.20
N ASN A 143 16.03 11.96 -22.22
CA ASN A 143 15.55 13.35 -22.11
C ASN A 143 14.12 13.53 -22.60
N ALA A 144 13.39 14.45 -21.95
CA ALA A 144 12.06 14.86 -22.36
C ALA A 144 11.85 16.38 -22.18
N ASP A 145 11.24 17.09 -23.15
CA ASP A 145 10.87 18.49 -22.90
C ASP A 145 9.66 18.56 -21.95
N LYS A 146 8.64 17.75 -22.19
CA LYS A 146 7.41 17.74 -21.39
C LYS A 146 6.88 16.34 -21.16
N VAL A 147 6.55 16.02 -19.91
CA VAL A 147 5.93 14.75 -19.53
C VAL A 147 4.59 15.03 -18.85
N LYS A 148 3.56 14.27 -19.24
CA LYS A 148 2.30 14.14 -18.51
C LYS A 148 2.11 12.68 -18.14
N ALA A 149 2.15 12.37 -16.86
CA ALA A 149 1.97 11.03 -16.32
C ALA A 149 0.70 10.95 -15.48
N ALA A 150 -0.20 10.02 -15.81
CA ALA A 150 -1.35 9.68 -14.97
C ALA A 150 -1.17 8.26 -14.43
N LEU A 151 -1.20 8.12 -13.10
CA LEU A 151 -1.01 6.86 -12.40
C LEU A 151 -2.27 6.54 -11.59
N SER A 152 -2.84 5.36 -11.85
CA SER A 152 -4.02 4.86 -11.15
C SER A 152 -3.80 3.44 -10.63
N GLY A 153 -4.50 3.08 -9.55
CA GLY A 153 -4.38 1.75 -8.91
C GLY A 153 -3.12 1.61 -8.06
N VAL A 154 -2.29 0.61 -8.36
CA VAL A 154 -0.99 0.29 -7.73
C VAL A 154 0.12 0.44 -8.77
N SER A 155 0.25 1.63 -9.35
CA SER A 155 1.22 1.89 -10.42
C SER A 155 2.51 2.53 -9.89
N LYS A 156 3.67 2.12 -10.43
CA LYS A 156 4.99 2.62 -10.04
C LYS A 156 5.74 3.21 -11.24
N LEU A 157 6.10 4.49 -11.15
CA LEU A 157 6.89 5.20 -12.15
C LEU A 157 8.30 5.52 -11.64
N TYR A 158 9.32 5.00 -12.29
CA TYR A 158 10.73 5.30 -12.02
C TYR A 158 11.31 6.05 -13.22
N ALA A 159 11.32 7.37 -13.15
CA ALA A 159 11.74 8.28 -14.21
C ALA A 159 12.70 9.37 -13.69
N ALA A 160 13.46 9.12 -12.61
CA ALA A 160 14.48 10.05 -12.11
C ALA A 160 15.68 10.19 -13.07
N GLU A 161 15.89 9.18 -13.93
CA GLU A 161 16.89 9.17 -15.00
C GLU A 161 16.38 9.79 -16.31
N LEU A 162 15.07 10.06 -16.42
CA LEU A 162 14.51 10.81 -17.54
C LEU A 162 14.60 12.31 -17.24
N LYS A 163 15.61 12.98 -17.82
CA LYS A 163 15.84 14.42 -17.65
C LYS A 163 14.75 15.21 -18.33
N THR A 164 13.73 15.55 -17.54
CA THR A 164 12.55 16.26 -18.02
C THR A 164 12.66 17.76 -17.73
N ARG A 165 12.29 18.61 -18.70
CA ARG A 165 12.19 20.05 -18.47
C ARG A 165 10.91 20.43 -17.71
N ASP A 166 9.76 20.03 -18.22
CA ASP A 166 8.43 20.31 -17.66
C ASP A 166 7.71 19.00 -17.28
N MET A 167 7.58 18.71 -15.98
CA MET A 167 7.01 17.47 -15.47
C MET A 167 5.62 17.70 -14.87
N ASN A 168 4.62 16.93 -15.32
CA ASN A 168 3.30 16.85 -14.71
C ASN A 168 2.98 15.40 -14.32
N VAL A 169 2.69 15.17 -13.04
CA VAL A 169 2.31 13.85 -12.51
C VAL A 169 0.99 13.94 -11.76
N GLU A 170 0.02 13.14 -12.19
CA GLU A 170 -1.24 12.91 -11.49
C GLU A 170 -1.21 11.49 -10.90
N GLY A 171 -1.13 11.39 -9.58
CA GLY A 171 -1.12 10.13 -8.85
C GLY A 171 -2.41 9.93 -8.06
N SER A 172 -3.04 8.77 -8.26
CA SER A 172 -4.25 8.37 -7.54
C SER A 172 -4.21 6.89 -7.14
N GLY A 173 -4.63 6.60 -5.91
CA GLY A 173 -4.53 5.25 -5.33
C GLY A 173 -3.15 5.00 -4.71
N ALA A 174 -2.81 3.73 -4.46
CA ALA A 174 -1.53 3.31 -3.86
C ALA A 174 -0.37 3.38 -4.86
N SER A 175 -0.24 4.53 -5.53
CA SER A 175 0.72 4.79 -6.60
C SER A 175 2.06 5.31 -6.06
N TYR A 176 3.13 5.08 -6.80
CA TYR A 176 4.46 5.58 -6.51
C TYR A 176 5.10 6.26 -7.72
N PHE A 177 5.83 7.36 -7.52
CA PHE A 177 6.68 7.91 -8.55
C PHE A 177 8.03 8.45 -8.05
N ALA A 178 9.05 8.38 -8.90
CA ALA A 178 10.33 9.06 -8.74
C ALA A 178 10.67 9.75 -10.06
N VAL A 179 10.71 11.08 -10.09
CA VAL A 179 10.83 11.87 -11.33
C VAL A 179 11.94 12.91 -11.27
N PHE A 180 12.33 13.48 -12.41
CA PHE A 180 13.25 14.61 -12.47
C PHE A 180 12.58 15.79 -13.22
N ALA A 181 12.78 17.01 -12.74
CA ALA A 181 12.30 18.24 -13.40
C ALA A 181 13.35 19.36 -13.31
N SER A 182 13.59 20.08 -14.42
CA SER A 182 14.55 21.20 -14.44
C SER A 182 13.91 22.59 -14.53
N ASN A 183 12.69 22.74 -15.04
CA ASN A 183 12.01 24.03 -15.18
C ASN A 183 10.70 24.11 -14.41
N SER A 184 9.74 23.23 -14.72
CA SER A 184 8.44 23.20 -14.03
C SER A 184 8.10 21.82 -13.52
N LEU A 185 7.53 21.76 -12.32
CA LEU A 185 7.00 20.56 -11.69
C LEU A 185 5.59 20.81 -11.20
N HIS A 186 4.63 20.10 -11.79
CA HIS A 186 3.25 20.01 -11.35
C HIS A 186 2.96 18.60 -10.83
N VAL A 187 2.43 18.48 -9.62
CA VAL A 187 2.09 17.19 -9.02
C VAL A 187 0.73 17.29 -8.37
N ASP A 188 -0.18 16.39 -8.75
CA ASP A 188 -1.44 16.15 -8.04
C ASP A 188 -1.41 14.75 -7.43
N ALA A 189 -1.17 14.65 -6.12
CA ALA A 189 -1.04 13.39 -5.40
C ALA A 189 -2.25 13.15 -4.48
N THR A 190 -3.02 12.10 -4.75
CA THR A 190 -4.29 11.80 -4.07
C THR A 190 -4.35 10.34 -3.61
N ASN A 191 -5.16 10.06 -2.57
CA ASN A 191 -5.55 8.70 -2.15
C ASN A 191 -4.40 7.69 -1.93
N ALA A 192 -3.39 8.04 -1.12
CA ALA A 192 -2.23 7.19 -0.74
C ALA A 192 -1.11 7.10 -1.78
N THR A 193 -0.85 8.22 -2.46
CA THR A 193 0.26 8.35 -3.40
C THR A 193 1.56 8.71 -2.67
N LYS A 194 2.66 8.04 -2.99
CA LYS A 194 4.01 8.44 -2.56
C LYS A 194 4.82 8.89 -3.75
N GLY A 195 5.58 9.96 -3.61
CA GLY A 195 6.39 10.45 -4.71
C GLY A 195 7.71 11.05 -4.27
N SER A 196 8.65 11.12 -5.19
CA SER A 196 9.84 11.92 -5.04
C SER A 196 10.18 12.62 -6.34
N TYR A 197 10.80 13.78 -6.24
CA TYR A 197 11.35 14.46 -7.41
C TYR A 197 12.79 14.88 -7.16
N ALA A 198 13.57 14.92 -8.23
CA ALA A 198 14.93 15.45 -8.26
C ALA A 198 15.03 16.61 -9.26
N GLY A 199 16.10 17.38 -9.16
CA GLY A 199 16.33 18.59 -9.97
C GLY A 199 16.02 19.87 -9.20
N LYS A 200 16.06 21.01 -9.91
CA LYS A 200 15.83 22.34 -9.34
C LYS A 200 14.80 23.10 -10.18
N PRO A 201 13.53 22.65 -10.22
CA PRO A 201 12.50 23.32 -10.99
C PRO A 201 12.27 24.74 -10.45
N VAL A 202 12.20 25.70 -11.37
CA VAL A 202 11.91 27.12 -11.10
C VAL A 202 10.46 27.30 -10.64
N ILE A 203 9.53 26.61 -11.30
CA ILE A 203 8.10 26.66 -11.00
C ILE A 203 7.70 25.34 -10.33
N LYS A 204 7.14 25.42 -9.12
CA LYS A 204 6.66 24.26 -8.37
C LYS A 204 5.20 24.44 -7.99
N ASN A 205 4.35 23.51 -8.40
CA ASN A 205 2.96 23.41 -7.98
C ASN A 205 2.68 21.96 -7.54
N ILE A 206 2.68 21.73 -6.24
CA ILE A 206 2.55 20.38 -5.68
C ILE A 206 1.31 20.37 -4.80
N ASN A 207 0.24 19.76 -5.30
CA ASN A 207 -1.00 19.54 -4.57
C ASN A 207 -1.00 18.13 -4.00
N VAL A 208 -0.91 18.03 -2.68
CA VAL A 208 -0.96 16.75 -1.98
C VAL A 208 -2.25 16.69 -1.18
N SER A 209 -2.97 15.56 -1.24
CA SER A 209 -4.19 15.35 -0.47
C SER A 209 -4.32 13.90 0.01
N GLY A 210 -5.05 13.71 1.12
CA GLY A 210 -5.19 12.42 1.78
C GLY A 210 -3.90 11.99 2.49
N VAL A 211 -3.61 10.69 2.51
CA VAL A 211 -2.39 10.11 3.14
C VAL A 211 -1.17 10.09 2.19
N SER A 212 -1.09 11.08 1.29
CA SER A 212 -0.06 11.15 0.26
C SER A 212 1.16 11.94 0.75
N SER A 213 2.36 11.61 0.27
CA SER A 213 3.57 12.39 0.57
C SER A 213 4.58 12.43 -0.57
N ILE A 214 5.15 13.62 -0.78
CA ILE A 214 6.08 13.93 -1.88
C ILE A 214 7.39 14.44 -1.28
N VAL A 215 8.51 13.84 -1.64
CA VAL A 215 9.83 14.21 -1.11
C VAL A 215 10.69 14.87 -2.18
N ASP A 216 11.28 16.01 -1.87
CA ASP A 216 12.39 16.57 -2.64
C ASP A 216 13.66 15.75 -2.37
N ALA A 217 14.13 14.99 -3.36
CA ALA A 217 15.28 14.11 -3.21
C ALA A 217 16.60 14.87 -3.00
N SER A 218 16.65 16.17 -3.32
CA SER A 218 17.85 17.00 -3.19
C SER A 218 17.98 17.63 -1.81
N THR A 219 16.87 18.01 -1.18
CA THR A 219 16.85 18.66 0.13
C THR A 219 16.38 17.72 1.26
N GLY A 220 15.71 16.62 0.91
CA GLY A 220 15.00 15.76 1.85
C GLY A 220 13.69 16.36 2.37
N GLU A 221 13.27 17.52 1.85
CA GLU A 221 12.06 18.21 2.28
C GLU A 221 10.82 17.43 1.86
N GLU A 222 9.93 17.12 2.82
CA GLU A 222 8.70 16.38 2.58
C GLU A 222 7.51 17.34 2.49
N MET A 223 6.86 17.34 1.33
CA MET A 223 5.59 17.98 1.06
C MET A 223 4.46 16.98 1.24
N SER A 224 3.64 17.20 2.25
CA SER A 224 2.40 16.49 2.48
C SER A 224 1.24 17.48 2.38
N ASP A 225 -0.01 16.99 2.41
CA ASP A 225 -1.18 17.88 2.42
C ASP A 225 -1.01 18.92 3.53
N GLY A 226 -0.94 20.21 3.19
CA GLY A 226 -0.80 21.32 4.14
C GLY A 226 -2.00 21.47 5.08
N ARG A 227 -3.09 20.72 4.87
CA ARG A 227 -4.14 20.50 5.87
C ARG A 227 -3.73 19.53 6.98
N SER A 228 -2.52 18.99 6.89
CA SER A 228 -1.82 18.15 7.86
C SER A 228 -0.54 18.82 8.39
N GLY A 229 -0.39 20.14 8.22
CA GLY A 229 0.72 20.92 8.77
C GLY A 229 0.26 22.26 9.38
N ASN A 230 0.27 22.34 10.71
CA ASN A 230 0.04 23.51 11.58
C ASN A 230 -1.40 23.99 11.86
N GLY A 231 -2.34 23.08 12.10
CA GLY A 231 -3.55 23.47 12.83
C GLY A 231 -4.43 22.29 13.17
N ASP A 232 -4.16 21.66 14.32
CA ASP A 232 -5.03 20.90 15.23
C ASP A 232 -6.15 20.02 14.68
N THR A 233 -6.27 19.80 13.38
CA THR A 233 -7.45 19.18 12.78
C THR A 233 -7.09 18.04 11.85
N THR A 234 -7.20 16.80 12.30
CA THR A 234 -7.06 15.63 11.44
C THR A 234 -8.40 15.37 10.73
N ARG A 235 -8.40 15.32 9.39
CA ARG A 235 -9.61 15.06 8.60
C ARG A 235 -9.46 13.74 7.84
N LEU A 236 -10.34 12.78 8.13
CA LEU A 236 -10.42 11.48 7.46
C LEU A 236 -11.70 11.41 6.64
N THR A 237 -11.61 11.05 5.36
CA THR A 237 -12.80 10.81 4.53
C THR A 237 -12.87 9.33 4.18
N ILE A 238 -13.96 8.67 4.57
CA ILE A 238 -14.20 7.24 4.33
C ILE A 238 -15.56 7.12 3.61
N GLY A 239 -15.51 6.84 2.31
CA GLY A 239 -16.70 6.81 1.46
C GLY A 239 -17.42 8.17 1.45
N LYS A 240 -18.72 8.18 1.75
CA LYS A 240 -19.52 9.42 1.86
C LYS A 240 -19.37 10.15 3.21
N MET A 241 -18.64 9.57 4.16
CA MET A 241 -18.53 10.09 5.52
C MET A 241 -17.22 10.88 5.68
N LYS A 242 -17.34 12.11 6.20
CA LYS A 242 -16.22 12.99 6.53
C LYS A 242 -16.08 13.07 8.05
N VAL A 243 -14.96 12.63 8.58
CA VAL A 243 -14.58 12.69 10.00
C VAL A 243 -13.56 13.81 10.17
N ILE A 244 -13.82 14.69 11.14
CA ILE A 244 -12.99 15.86 11.46
C ILE A 244 -12.67 15.76 12.95
N ILE A 245 -11.41 15.56 13.29
CA ILE A 245 -10.88 15.52 14.66
C ILE A 245 -10.23 16.87 14.88
N ILE A 246 -10.69 17.68 15.85
CA ILE A 246 -10.15 19.00 16.17
C ILE A 246 -9.58 18.96 17.60
N ASP A 247 -8.33 19.37 17.78
CA ASP A 247 -7.68 19.63 19.07
C ASP A 247 -7.94 21.10 19.44
N GLU A 248 -8.48 21.36 20.62
CA GLU A 248 -8.69 22.74 21.11
C GLU A 248 -7.66 23.03 22.20
N ASP A 249 -6.48 23.55 21.85
CA ASP A 249 -5.60 24.12 22.88
C ASP A 249 -4.65 25.22 22.37
N LYS A 250 -5.18 26.45 22.28
CA LYS A 250 -4.42 27.67 22.63
C LYS A 250 -5.29 28.65 23.40
N LYS A 251 -5.29 28.52 24.74
CA LYS A 251 -5.56 29.66 25.62
C LYS A 251 -4.32 30.55 25.66
N GLN A 252 -4.31 31.62 24.88
CA GLN A 252 -3.49 32.77 25.23
C GLN A 252 -4.17 33.53 26.37
N ASP A 253 -3.46 33.60 27.48
CA ASP A 253 -3.72 34.54 28.56
C ASP A 253 -3.67 35.97 28.01
N THR A 254 -4.81 36.64 27.97
CA THR A 254 -4.86 38.11 27.94
C THR A 254 -5.63 38.57 29.16
N LYS A 255 -4.90 38.81 30.25
CA LYS A 255 -5.36 39.70 31.32
C LYS A 255 -5.46 41.10 30.74
N GLY A 256 -6.65 41.65 30.61
CA GLY A 256 -6.85 43.02 30.15
C GLY A 256 -8.26 43.54 30.36
N LYS A 257 -8.46 44.14 31.55
CA LYS A 257 -9.50 45.10 31.97
C LYS A 257 -10.97 44.65 32.02
N LYS A 258 -11.48 44.70 33.26
CA LYS A 258 -12.89 44.84 33.60
C LYS A 258 -13.40 46.18 33.09
N GLU A 259 -14.55 46.17 32.43
CA GLU A 259 -15.57 47.21 32.56
C GLU A 259 -16.91 46.51 32.79
N GLU A 260 -17.64 47.02 33.78
CA GLU A 260 -18.95 46.56 34.20
C GLU A 260 -20.01 47.06 33.22
N ALA A 261 -20.93 46.18 32.83
CA ALA A 261 -22.28 46.55 32.42
C ALA A 261 -23.22 45.37 32.70
N GLU A 262 -24.45 45.72 33.04
CA GLU A 262 -25.37 44.98 33.90
C GLU A 262 -26.11 43.83 33.21
N ASN A 263 -26.70 42.99 34.07
CA ASN A 263 -27.92 42.22 33.87
C ASN A 263 -27.99 41.23 32.71
N GLY A 264 -27.85 39.95 33.06
CA GLY A 264 -28.25 38.84 32.21
C GLY A 264 -28.02 37.51 32.90
N ASN A 265 -29.05 37.04 33.61
CA ASN A 265 -29.09 35.76 34.32
C ASN A 265 -28.85 34.62 33.30
N SER A 266 -27.60 34.24 33.08
CA SER A 266 -27.21 33.18 32.15
C SER A 266 -27.01 31.87 32.93
N PRO A 267 -27.64 30.75 32.51
CA PRO A 267 -27.53 29.51 33.25
C PRO A 267 -26.08 29.03 33.24
N LYS A 268 -25.51 28.83 34.43
CA LYS A 268 -24.14 28.29 34.60
C LYS A 268 -24.03 26.99 33.80
N LYS A 269 -23.24 26.99 32.71
CA LYS A 269 -22.88 25.76 31.96
C LYS A 269 -22.34 24.73 32.95
N ILE A 270 -23.11 23.66 33.18
CA ILE A 270 -22.66 22.50 33.96
C ILE A 270 -21.49 21.91 33.18
N LYS A 271 -20.26 22.10 33.68
CA LYS A 271 -19.07 21.43 33.11
C LYS A 271 -19.30 19.91 33.26
N ARG A 272 -19.67 19.25 32.16
CA ARG A 272 -19.64 17.79 32.08
C ARG A 272 -18.18 17.39 32.22
N TYR A 273 -17.89 16.56 33.21
CA TYR A 273 -16.55 16.04 33.45
C TYR A 273 -16.48 14.70 32.71
N ASP A 274 -15.66 14.64 31.66
CA ASP A 274 -15.45 13.40 30.90
C ASP A 274 -14.39 12.52 31.59
N LEU A 275 -14.71 11.23 31.66
CA LEU A 275 -13.80 10.20 32.16
C LEU A 275 -12.55 10.14 31.27
N LYS A 276 -11.45 9.64 31.82
CA LYS A 276 -10.24 9.44 31.01
C LYS A 276 -10.52 8.41 29.91
N HIS A 277 -10.05 8.68 28.70
CA HIS A 277 -10.12 7.74 27.59
C HIS A 277 -9.16 6.55 27.82
N VAL A 278 -9.71 5.36 27.64
CA VAL A 278 -9.02 4.07 27.89
C VAL A 278 -9.00 3.22 26.63
N TYR A 279 -9.98 3.36 25.75
CA TYR A 279 -10.08 2.67 24.47
C TYR A 279 -9.53 3.52 23.31
N ALA A 280 -9.85 4.81 23.26
CA ALA A 280 -9.43 5.68 22.17
C ALA A 280 -7.90 5.92 22.17
N GLY A 281 -7.28 5.71 21.01
CA GLY A 281 -5.86 5.90 20.79
C GLY A 281 -5.27 5.00 19.72
N PHE A 282 -3.95 5.12 19.54
CA PHE A 282 -3.16 4.24 18.68
C PHE A 282 -2.51 3.11 19.50
N GLU A 283 -2.92 1.87 19.22
CA GLU A 283 -2.42 0.63 19.83
C GLU A 283 -1.38 -0.03 18.92
N VAL A 284 -0.26 -0.46 19.50
CA VAL A 284 0.77 -1.26 18.81
C VAL A 284 1.13 -2.45 19.67
N GLY A 285 1.23 -3.63 19.06
CA GLY A 285 1.54 -4.85 19.78
C GLY A 285 1.90 -6.02 18.87
N VAL A 286 1.85 -7.21 19.45
CA VAL A 286 2.02 -8.48 18.76
C VAL A 286 0.71 -9.27 18.79
N ASN A 287 0.54 -10.15 17.82
CA ASN A 287 -0.55 -11.12 17.79
C ASN A 287 -0.02 -12.52 17.43
N ASN A 288 -0.78 -13.55 17.79
CA ASN A 288 -0.52 -14.91 17.31
C ASN A 288 -1.81 -15.74 17.37
N PHE A 289 -1.75 -16.89 16.71
CA PHE A 289 -2.72 -17.94 16.87
C PHE A 289 -2.52 -18.70 18.19
N ALA A 290 -3.62 -19.18 18.74
CA ALA A 290 -3.68 -19.96 19.96
C ALA A 290 -4.80 -21.00 19.86
N SER A 291 -4.72 -22.06 20.64
CA SER A 291 -5.84 -22.98 20.86
C SER A 291 -6.93 -22.30 21.70
N SER A 292 -8.12 -22.90 21.74
CA SER A 292 -9.26 -22.44 22.56
C SER A 292 -8.96 -22.28 24.06
N ASN A 293 -7.91 -22.96 24.55
CA ASN A 293 -7.46 -22.91 25.94
C ASN A 293 -6.26 -21.94 26.15
N LEU A 294 -6.07 -20.96 25.26
CA LEU A 294 -5.03 -19.92 25.35
C LEU A 294 -3.58 -20.47 25.28
N GLN A 295 -3.37 -21.66 24.74
CA GLN A 295 -2.02 -22.16 24.49
C GLN A 295 -1.55 -21.70 23.12
N LEU A 296 -0.30 -21.25 23.00
CA LEU A 296 0.30 -20.76 21.75
C LEU A 296 0.73 -21.91 20.83
N ASN A 297 -0.22 -22.79 20.54
CA ASN A 297 -0.07 -23.94 19.66
C ASN A 297 -1.22 -23.99 18.65
N VAL A 298 -0.96 -24.68 17.55
CA VAL A 298 -1.96 -24.99 16.51
C VAL A 298 -2.11 -26.52 16.43
N PRO A 299 -3.27 -27.03 15.97
CA PRO A 299 -3.46 -28.46 15.78
C PRO A 299 -2.42 -29.07 14.81
N ALA A 300 -2.04 -30.32 15.02
CA ALA A 300 -0.92 -30.95 14.30
C ALA A 300 -1.09 -30.97 12.77
N ASN A 301 -2.31 -31.18 12.28
CA ASN A 301 -2.67 -31.13 10.85
C ASN A 301 -2.69 -29.72 10.26
N TYR A 302 -2.54 -28.69 11.09
CA TYR A 302 -2.52 -27.27 10.74
C TYR A 302 -1.24 -26.58 11.21
N SER A 303 -0.15 -27.33 11.37
CA SER A 303 1.16 -26.81 11.82
C SER A 303 1.70 -25.65 10.97
N TYR A 304 1.30 -25.57 9.71
CA TYR A 304 1.62 -24.47 8.80
C TYR A 304 1.06 -23.11 9.21
N LEU A 305 0.05 -23.09 10.09
CA LEU A 305 -0.51 -21.86 10.66
C LEU A 305 0.29 -21.34 11.85
N SER A 306 1.34 -22.04 12.30
CA SER A 306 2.19 -21.53 13.40
C SER A 306 2.84 -20.22 12.99
N CYS A 307 2.77 -19.18 13.83
CA CYS A 307 3.33 -17.88 13.50
C CYS A 307 4.62 -17.55 14.27
N ASN A 308 5.49 -16.77 13.64
CA ASN A 308 6.60 -16.09 14.30
C ASN A 308 6.07 -14.88 15.08
N THR A 309 5.94 -15.00 16.41
CA THR A 309 5.39 -13.94 17.28
C THR A 309 6.12 -12.61 17.13
N GLY A 310 7.46 -12.62 17.01
CA GLY A 310 8.25 -11.39 16.90
C GLY A 310 8.09 -10.64 15.58
N ARG A 311 7.43 -11.25 14.60
CA ARG A 311 7.14 -10.68 13.28
C ARG A 311 5.65 -10.56 12.98
N SER A 312 4.80 -11.02 13.90
CA SER A 312 3.34 -10.95 13.79
C SER A 312 2.84 -9.72 14.56
N TRP A 313 2.68 -8.61 13.83
CA TRP A 313 2.38 -7.30 14.39
C TRP A 313 0.89 -6.99 14.41
N PHE A 314 0.48 -6.26 15.44
CA PHE A 314 -0.86 -5.71 15.62
C PHE A 314 -0.77 -4.18 15.65
N TYR A 315 -1.65 -3.52 14.90
CA TYR A 315 -1.86 -2.08 14.97
C TYR A 315 -3.36 -1.79 15.10
N GLY A 316 -3.74 -1.00 16.10
CA GLY A 316 -5.13 -0.57 16.33
C GLY A 316 -5.23 0.95 16.30
N LEU A 317 -6.23 1.47 15.59
CA LEU A 317 -6.59 2.88 15.62
C LEU A 317 -8.03 3.00 16.12
N ASN A 318 -8.18 3.34 17.40
CA ASN A 318 -9.47 3.44 18.09
C ASN A 318 -9.83 4.93 18.18
N PHE A 319 -10.73 5.41 17.31
CA PHE A 319 -10.95 6.86 17.15
C PHE A 319 -12.24 7.39 17.77
N ILE A 320 -13.17 6.51 18.17
CA ILE A 320 -14.38 6.92 18.91
C ILE A 320 -14.45 6.15 20.22
N GLU A 321 -14.66 6.88 21.31
CA GLU A 321 -15.01 6.33 22.62
C GLU A 321 -16.19 7.10 23.19
N LYS A 322 -17.19 6.40 23.68
CA LYS A 322 -18.40 6.96 24.32
C LYS A 322 -18.67 6.24 25.63
N ASP A 323 -18.88 7.04 26.67
CA ASP A 323 -19.11 6.53 28.02
C ASP A 323 -20.52 6.80 28.51
N ALA A 324 -21.21 5.73 28.91
CA ALA A 324 -22.38 5.80 29.76
C ALA A 324 -21.92 5.63 31.23
N GLN A 325 -21.75 6.75 31.95
CA GLN A 325 -21.30 6.72 33.35
C GLN A 325 -22.35 6.07 34.26
N ILE A 326 -21.98 4.98 34.92
CA ILE A 326 -22.77 4.34 35.99
C ILE A 326 -22.53 5.06 37.31
N ILE A 327 -21.26 5.27 37.67
CA ILE A 327 -20.84 6.04 38.84
C ILE A 327 -20.06 7.24 38.32
N LYS A 328 -20.60 8.42 38.59
CA LYS A 328 -20.05 9.69 38.13
C LYS A 328 -18.54 9.78 38.40
N ASN A 329 -17.77 10.01 37.33
CA ASN A 329 -16.31 10.17 37.34
C ASN A 329 -15.51 8.95 37.87
N LYS A 330 -16.10 7.75 37.92
CA LYS A 330 -15.41 6.53 38.37
C LYS A 330 -15.68 5.31 37.49
N LEU A 331 -16.94 5.04 37.19
CA LEU A 331 -17.37 3.79 36.54
C LEU A 331 -18.28 4.10 35.35
N ALA A 332 -18.03 3.49 34.20
CA ALA A 332 -18.84 3.64 33.00
C ALA A 332 -18.93 2.35 32.19
N ILE A 333 -19.99 2.24 31.40
CA ILE A 333 -20.02 1.36 30.23
C ILE A 333 -19.48 2.15 29.05
N THR A 334 -18.45 1.63 28.40
CA THR A 334 -17.76 2.28 27.29
C THR A 334 -18.02 1.51 26.01
N THR A 335 -18.43 2.22 24.97
CA THR A 335 -18.46 1.72 23.59
C THR A 335 -17.67 2.64 22.68
N GLY A 336 -17.50 2.29 21.42
CA GLY A 336 -16.61 3.02 20.53
C GLY A 336 -16.57 2.47 19.13
N PHE A 337 -15.58 2.93 18.39
CA PHE A 337 -15.25 2.40 17.07
C PHE A 337 -13.75 2.49 16.83
N GLY A 338 -13.19 1.46 16.23
CA GLY A 338 -11.80 1.41 15.81
C GLY A 338 -11.59 0.60 14.56
N ILE A 339 -10.37 0.64 14.05
CA ILE A 339 -9.88 -0.23 12.99
C ILE A 339 -8.63 -0.95 13.47
N GLU A 340 -8.42 -2.17 13.00
CA GLU A 340 -7.24 -2.96 13.31
C GLU A 340 -6.59 -3.51 12.05
N PHE A 341 -5.26 -3.51 12.07
CA PHE A 341 -4.39 -4.14 11.10
C PHE A 341 -3.66 -5.29 11.80
N GLN A 342 -3.84 -6.50 11.29
CA GLN A 342 -3.23 -7.70 11.83
C GLN A 342 -2.32 -8.33 10.79
N HIS A 343 -1.06 -8.52 11.16
CA HIS A 343 -0.08 -9.23 10.35
C HIS A 343 0.27 -10.54 11.05
N PHE A 344 0.03 -11.67 10.38
CA PHE A 344 0.47 -12.99 10.86
C PHE A 344 1.60 -13.47 9.95
N GLU A 345 2.83 -13.49 10.47
CA GLU A 345 3.97 -14.08 9.77
C GLU A 345 4.04 -15.57 10.09
N PHE A 346 3.74 -16.43 9.12
CA PHE A 346 3.81 -17.87 9.28
C PHE A 346 5.27 -18.34 9.39
N ALA A 347 5.51 -19.29 10.29
CA ALA A 347 6.80 -19.93 10.47
C ALA A 347 7.06 -21.03 9.41
N SER A 348 5.99 -21.54 8.79
CA SER A 348 6.07 -22.51 7.70
C SER A 348 6.14 -21.82 6.34
N ASP A 349 6.83 -22.49 5.42
CA ASP A 349 6.92 -22.20 4.00
C ASP A 349 5.68 -22.61 3.19
N LYS A 350 4.73 -23.35 3.79
CA LYS A 350 3.49 -23.75 3.13
C LYS A 350 2.56 -22.56 2.92
N VAL A 351 2.04 -22.43 1.72
CA VAL A 351 1.25 -21.28 1.27
C VAL A 351 -0.24 -21.62 1.34
N LEU A 352 -1.04 -20.74 1.96
CA LEU A 352 -2.50 -20.89 1.96
C LEU A 352 -3.06 -20.78 0.55
N GLN A 353 -3.90 -21.75 0.17
CA GLN A 353 -4.56 -21.79 -1.12
C GLN A 353 -5.80 -20.90 -1.11
N ALA A 354 -5.90 -20.03 -2.11
CA ALA A 354 -7.06 -19.15 -2.30
C ALA A 354 -8.22 -19.89 -2.98
N ASN A 355 -9.45 -19.40 -2.78
CA ASN A 355 -10.69 -19.93 -3.39
C ASN A 355 -11.00 -21.39 -3.03
N MET A 356 -10.43 -21.89 -1.93
CA MET A 356 -10.72 -23.23 -1.43
C MET A 356 -11.90 -23.21 -0.45
N PRO A 357 -12.74 -24.28 -0.42
CA PRO A 357 -13.84 -24.38 0.54
C PRO A 357 -13.36 -24.52 1.99
N GLY A 358 -12.10 -24.88 2.22
CA GLY A 358 -11.49 -25.01 3.55
C GLY A 358 -10.10 -24.37 3.62
N VAL A 359 -9.54 -24.32 4.83
CA VAL A 359 -8.17 -23.85 5.08
C VAL A 359 -7.21 -24.96 4.67
N ILE A 360 -6.56 -24.76 3.53
CA ILE A 360 -5.61 -25.71 2.96
C ILE A 360 -4.34 -24.94 2.61
N ALA A 361 -3.19 -25.54 2.88
CA ALA A 361 -1.90 -25.02 2.47
C ALA A 361 -1.14 -26.07 1.67
N ASP A 362 -0.37 -25.62 0.67
CA ASP A 362 0.47 -26.47 -0.15
C ASP A 362 1.94 -26.08 -0.02
N SER A 363 2.82 -27.08 -0.19
CA SER A 363 4.25 -26.86 -0.34
C SER A 363 4.51 -26.49 -1.79
N GLY A 364 4.68 -25.20 -2.07
CA GLY A 364 5.10 -24.76 -3.41
C GLY A 364 6.47 -25.30 -3.82
N LEU A 365 6.81 -25.22 -5.10
CA LEU A 365 8.14 -25.60 -5.65
C LEU A 365 9.27 -24.62 -5.26
N VAL A 366 8.94 -23.54 -4.56
CA VAL A 366 9.85 -22.43 -4.23
C VAL A 366 9.82 -22.19 -2.72
N GLN A 367 11.00 -22.05 -2.11
CA GLN A 367 11.11 -21.64 -0.71
C GLN A 367 10.83 -20.15 -0.57
N TYR A 368 9.84 -19.79 0.25
CA TYR A 368 9.49 -18.40 0.52
C TYR A 368 10.25 -17.86 1.73
N SER A 369 10.82 -16.66 1.57
CA SER A 369 11.54 -15.95 2.63
C SER A 369 10.59 -15.21 3.60
N ARG A 370 9.36 -14.91 3.15
CA ARG A 370 8.25 -14.44 3.98
C ARG A 370 6.94 -15.03 3.51
N ASN A 371 6.08 -15.33 4.47
CA ASN A 371 4.74 -15.86 4.26
C ASN A 371 3.80 -15.19 5.27
N ARG A 372 3.10 -14.15 4.83
CA ARG A 372 2.38 -13.25 5.74
C ARG A 372 0.92 -13.09 5.37
N LEU A 373 0.03 -13.38 6.30
CA LEU A 373 -1.39 -13.07 6.19
C LEU A 373 -1.68 -11.69 6.78
N TYR A 374 -2.21 -10.80 5.96
CA TYR A 374 -2.65 -9.45 6.32
C TYR A 374 -4.17 -9.42 6.46
N ASN A 375 -4.67 -8.84 7.55
CA ASN A 375 -6.08 -8.50 7.72
C ASN A 375 -6.29 -7.03 8.07
N PHE A 376 -7.39 -6.49 7.57
CA PHE A 376 -7.93 -5.21 7.99
C PHE A 376 -9.36 -5.42 8.52
N ASN A 377 -9.59 -5.03 9.78
CA ASN A 377 -10.86 -5.25 10.46
C ASN A 377 -11.40 -3.96 11.10
N LEU A 378 -12.72 -3.89 11.27
CA LEU A 378 -13.43 -2.87 12.02
C LEU A 378 -13.77 -3.41 13.40
N ASN A 379 -13.69 -2.58 14.44
CA ASN A 379 -13.88 -2.97 15.83
C ASN A 379 -14.92 -2.11 16.54
N VAL A 380 -15.79 -2.75 17.31
CA VAL A 380 -16.78 -2.11 18.18
C VAL A 380 -16.65 -2.71 19.58
N PRO A 381 -16.16 -1.96 20.58
CA PRO A 381 -16.02 -2.44 21.94
C PRO A 381 -17.32 -2.26 22.75
N LEU A 382 -17.45 -3.09 23.78
CA LEU A 382 -18.37 -2.94 24.89
C LEU A 382 -17.62 -3.30 26.17
N LEU A 383 -17.21 -2.29 26.92
CA LEU A 383 -16.31 -2.42 28.07
C LEU A 383 -16.96 -1.87 29.34
N LEU A 384 -16.69 -2.51 30.47
CA LEU A 384 -16.84 -1.89 31.78
C LEU A 384 -15.53 -1.15 32.09
N LYS A 385 -15.61 0.17 32.25
CA LYS A 385 -14.49 1.06 32.48
C LYS A 385 -14.50 1.62 33.90
N PHE A 386 -13.40 1.41 34.62
CA PHE A 386 -13.08 2.03 35.90
C PHE A 386 -11.93 3.03 35.72
N ALA A 387 -12.22 4.32 35.77
CA ALA A 387 -11.26 5.39 35.57
C ALA A 387 -11.50 6.54 36.59
N PRO A 388 -11.21 6.33 37.88
CA PRO A 388 -11.45 7.32 38.92
C PRO A 388 -10.62 8.59 38.66
N ARG A 389 -11.30 9.73 38.50
CA ARG A 389 -10.64 11.02 38.25
C ARG A 389 -10.61 11.89 39.53
N ASN A 390 -9.42 12.26 39.99
CA ASN A 390 -9.22 13.20 41.11
C ASN A 390 -8.62 14.52 40.59
N LYS A 391 -9.20 15.67 40.97
CA LYS A 391 -8.80 17.01 40.48
C LYS A 391 -7.34 17.38 40.81
N LYS A 392 -6.73 16.74 41.82
CA LYS A 392 -5.36 17.00 42.27
C LYS A 392 -4.30 16.07 41.65
N VAL A 393 -4.70 15.01 40.96
CA VAL A 393 -3.77 13.97 40.48
C VAL A 393 -3.84 13.89 38.96
N ARG A 394 -2.77 14.36 38.29
CA ARG A 394 -2.64 14.31 36.82
C ARG A 394 -2.52 12.88 36.29
N ASN A 395 -1.98 11.97 37.11
CA ASN A 395 -1.74 10.56 36.76
C ASN A 395 -2.68 9.62 37.52
N GLY A 396 -3.85 9.32 36.93
CA GLY A 396 -4.81 8.35 37.48
C GLY A 396 -4.63 6.95 36.93
N PHE A 397 -4.86 5.95 37.79
CA PHE A 397 -5.11 4.56 37.40
C PHE A 397 -6.40 4.47 36.60
N HIS A 398 -6.40 3.61 35.58
CA HIS A 398 -7.58 3.32 34.78
C HIS A 398 -7.53 1.88 34.27
N LEU A 399 -8.69 1.25 34.24
CA LEU A 399 -8.90 -0.14 33.86
C LEU A 399 -10.17 -0.21 33.02
N ALA A 400 -10.15 -0.99 31.95
CA ALA A 400 -11.37 -1.39 31.24
C ALA A 400 -11.30 -2.86 30.88
N ALA A 401 -12.40 -3.58 31.02
CA ALA A 401 -12.50 -4.98 30.62
C ALA A 401 -13.87 -5.24 29.99
N GLY A 402 -13.92 -6.12 28.99
CA GLY A 402 -15.17 -6.46 28.32
C GLY A 402 -14.94 -7.18 27.00
N LEU A 403 -15.83 -6.92 26.04
CA LEU A 403 -15.85 -7.57 24.74
C LEU A 403 -15.54 -6.57 23.62
N ILE A 404 -14.96 -7.07 22.53
CA ILE A 404 -14.82 -6.35 21.26
C ILE A 404 -15.43 -7.22 20.17
N GLY A 405 -16.41 -6.67 19.46
CA GLY A 405 -16.88 -7.22 18.20
C GLY A 405 -16.00 -6.73 17.05
N THR A 406 -15.54 -7.66 16.22
CA THR A 406 -14.65 -7.42 15.09
C THR A 406 -15.31 -7.88 13.80
N TYR A 407 -15.31 -7.02 12.79
CA TYR A 407 -15.74 -7.35 11.43
C TYR A 407 -14.56 -7.29 10.45
N LYS A 408 -14.20 -8.42 9.84
CA LYS A 408 -13.15 -8.50 8.82
C LYS A 408 -13.63 -7.86 7.52
N THR A 409 -12.85 -6.94 6.98
CA THR A 409 -13.19 -6.24 5.73
C THR A 409 -12.26 -6.60 4.56
N TYR A 410 -10.99 -6.89 4.85
CA TYR A 410 -10.02 -7.25 3.82
C TYR A 410 -9.00 -8.25 4.35
N SER A 411 -8.62 -9.21 3.52
CA SER A 411 -7.54 -10.16 3.79
C SER A 411 -6.69 -10.42 2.54
N SER A 412 -5.38 -10.56 2.73
CA SER A 412 -4.46 -10.91 1.66
C SER A 412 -3.24 -11.66 2.19
N LEU A 413 -2.76 -12.64 1.45
CA LEU A 413 -1.49 -13.32 1.70
C LEU A 413 -0.39 -12.64 0.88
N SER A 414 0.68 -12.19 1.54
CA SER A 414 1.89 -11.66 0.91
C SER A 414 3.01 -12.69 1.04
N LEU A 415 3.60 -13.05 -0.10
CA LEU A 415 4.70 -13.99 -0.23
C LEU A 415 5.91 -13.25 -0.77
N GLU A 416 7.05 -13.32 -0.06
CA GLU A 416 8.32 -12.80 -0.59
C GLU A 416 9.25 -13.96 -0.94
N THR A 417 9.69 -14.04 -2.20
CA THR A 417 10.77 -14.94 -2.62
C THR A 417 12.05 -14.16 -2.92
N THR A 418 13.19 -14.81 -2.69
CA THR A 418 14.50 -14.29 -3.11
C THR A 418 15.00 -15.14 -4.28
N ALA A 419 14.44 -14.93 -5.45
CA ALA A 419 14.92 -15.57 -6.67
C ALA A 419 16.02 -14.70 -7.30
N ARG A 420 17.16 -15.31 -7.65
CA ARG A 420 18.26 -14.66 -8.40
C ARG A 420 18.84 -13.38 -7.74
N GLY A 421 18.73 -13.24 -6.41
CA GLY A 421 19.26 -12.10 -5.66
C GLY A 421 18.34 -10.87 -5.56
N PHE A 422 17.12 -10.93 -6.11
CA PHE A 422 16.11 -9.87 -6.00
C PHE A 422 14.94 -10.33 -5.11
N LYS A 423 14.34 -9.40 -4.37
CA LYS A 423 13.11 -9.64 -3.60
C LYS A 423 11.90 -9.43 -4.50
N GLU A 424 11.10 -10.47 -4.67
CA GLU A 424 9.83 -10.41 -5.39
C GLU A 424 8.70 -10.67 -4.39
N GLU A 425 7.72 -9.76 -4.35
CA GLU A 425 6.55 -9.85 -3.46
C GLU A 425 5.30 -10.14 -4.29
N THR A 426 4.63 -11.26 -4.00
CA THR A 426 3.36 -11.65 -4.61
C THR A 426 2.24 -11.52 -3.58
N LYS A 427 1.12 -10.90 -3.96
CA LYS A 427 -0.05 -10.76 -3.08
C LYS A 427 -1.25 -11.53 -3.62
N ILE A 428 -1.75 -12.47 -2.83
CA ILE A 428 -2.95 -13.26 -3.12
C ILE A 428 -4.09 -12.71 -2.26
N LYS A 429 -5.14 -12.19 -2.90
CA LYS A 429 -6.33 -11.68 -2.21
C LYS A 429 -7.37 -12.79 -2.15
N ASP A 430 -7.79 -13.14 -0.95
CA ASP A 430 -8.89 -14.08 -0.70
C ASP A 430 -9.40 -13.90 0.72
N ASP A 431 -10.57 -14.45 1.00
CA ASP A 431 -11.13 -14.55 2.33
C ASP A 431 -10.44 -15.61 3.20
N PHE A 432 -9.73 -16.58 2.61
CA PHE A 432 -9.00 -17.68 3.28
C PHE A 432 -9.83 -18.41 4.34
N ASN A 433 -11.14 -18.51 4.12
CA ASN A 433 -12.10 -19.06 5.09
C ASN A 433 -12.07 -18.37 6.48
N ILE A 434 -11.56 -17.14 6.57
CA ILE A 434 -11.54 -16.37 7.80
C ILE A 434 -12.97 -16.02 8.18
N ASN A 435 -13.30 -16.19 9.46
CA ASN A 435 -14.59 -15.82 10.01
C ASN A 435 -14.75 -14.28 9.98
N PRO A 436 -15.73 -13.73 9.24
CA PRO A 436 -15.89 -12.29 9.10
C PRO A 436 -16.36 -11.62 10.38
N PHE A 437 -17.09 -12.31 11.27
CA PHE A 437 -17.57 -11.74 12.53
C PHE A 437 -16.91 -12.48 13.71
N ARG A 438 -16.16 -11.74 14.51
CA ARG A 438 -15.45 -12.30 15.67
C ARG A 438 -15.74 -11.50 16.92
N VAL A 439 -15.70 -12.17 18.06
CA VAL A 439 -15.80 -11.55 19.38
C VAL A 439 -14.57 -11.91 20.19
N ALA A 440 -13.96 -10.93 20.84
CA ALA A 440 -12.81 -11.12 21.72
C ALA A 440 -13.07 -10.56 23.12
N ALA A 441 -12.63 -11.28 24.15
CA ALA A 441 -12.49 -10.74 25.48
C ALA A 441 -11.24 -9.85 25.52
N THR A 442 -11.32 -8.73 26.24
CA THR A 442 -10.20 -7.79 26.32
C THR A 442 -10.08 -7.16 27.69
N ILE A 443 -8.85 -6.86 28.07
CA ILE A 443 -8.50 -6.06 29.25
C ILE A 443 -7.54 -4.94 28.81
N ARG A 444 -7.75 -3.75 29.36
CA ARG A 444 -6.92 -2.56 29.17
C ARG A 444 -6.59 -1.98 30.52
N VAL A 445 -5.31 -1.77 30.79
CA VAL A 445 -4.84 -1.19 32.05
C VAL A 445 -3.93 -0.02 31.75
N GLY A 446 -3.98 1.00 32.59
CA GLY A 446 -3.07 2.12 32.45
C GLY A 446 -2.92 2.93 33.72
N TYR A 447 -1.81 3.67 33.76
CA TYR A 447 -1.47 4.57 34.83
C TYR A 447 -0.74 5.78 34.24
N GLY A 448 -1.28 6.98 34.47
CA GLY A 448 -0.70 8.18 33.85
C GLY A 448 -0.72 8.10 32.32
N TRP A 449 0.43 8.27 31.68
CA TRP A 449 0.55 8.22 30.22
C TRP A 449 0.61 6.79 29.67
N PHE A 450 1.11 5.83 30.46
CA PHE A 450 1.26 4.44 30.05
C PHE A 450 -0.08 3.71 30.02
N ARG A 451 -0.30 2.95 28.95
CA ARG A 451 -1.47 2.12 28.71
C ARG A 451 -1.05 0.84 28.01
N ALA A 452 -1.60 -0.28 28.44
CA ALA A 452 -1.42 -1.59 27.85
C ALA A 452 -2.76 -2.28 27.64
N PHE A 453 -2.82 -3.15 26.65
CA PHE A 453 -4.00 -3.95 26.34
C PHE A 453 -3.61 -5.40 26.08
N ALA A 454 -4.56 -6.28 26.34
CA ALA A 454 -4.54 -7.66 25.88
C ALA A 454 -5.94 -8.05 25.43
N SER A 455 -6.03 -8.89 24.41
CA SER A 455 -7.26 -9.46 23.90
C SER A 455 -7.08 -10.91 23.48
N TYR A 456 -8.17 -11.67 23.60
CA TYR A 456 -8.22 -13.06 23.21
C TYR A 456 -9.59 -13.39 22.61
N SER A 457 -9.59 -13.98 21.41
CA SER A 457 -10.82 -14.25 20.67
C SER A 457 -11.64 -15.38 21.30
N LEU A 458 -12.89 -15.08 21.64
CA LEU A 458 -13.89 -16.04 22.13
C LEU A 458 -14.60 -16.80 21.00
N THR A 459 -14.44 -16.34 19.75
CA THR A 459 -14.93 -17.00 18.54
C THR A 459 -13.77 -17.55 17.70
N PRO A 460 -13.97 -18.63 16.93
CA PRO A 460 -12.94 -19.16 16.03
C PRO A 460 -12.52 -18.13 14.98
N TYR A 461 -11.23 -18.16 14.61
CA TYR A 461 -10.65 -17.29 13.61
C TYR A 461 -11.09 -17.67 12.19
N PHE A 462 -11.18 -18.97 11.89
CA PHE A 462 -11.72 -19.50 10.64
C PHE A 462 -13.18 -19.91 10.79
N LYS A 463 -13.94 -19.85 9.70
CA LYS A 463 -15.31 -20.35 9.61
C LYS A 463 -15.31 -21.83 9.99
N GLN A 464 -16.17 -22.24 10.93
CA GLN A 464 -16.30 -23.64 11.37
C GLN A 464 -17.11 -24.47 10.37
N THR A 465 -16.67 -24.48 9.12
CA THR A 465 -17.22 -25.24 8.00
C THR A 465 -16.11 -26.07 7.38
N ASN A 466 -16.44 -27.18 6.72
CA ASN A 466 -15.48 -27.98 5.93
C ASN A 466 -14.24 -28.47 6.73
N GLY A 467 -14.39 -28.73 8.03
CA GLY A 467 -13.32 -29.28 8.88
C GLY A 467 -12.20 -28.30 9.26
N ASN A 468 -12.40 -27.00 9.03
CA ASN A 468 -11.45 -25.95 9.41
C ASN A 468 -11.08 -25.99 10.89
N PRO A 469 -9.85 -25.57 11.27
CA PRO A 469 -9.40 -25.69 12.63
C PRO A 469 -10.09 -24.69 13.55
N ASP A 470 -10.36 -25.11 14.78
CA ASP A 470 -10.74 -24.19 15.86
C ASP A 470 -9.48 -23.53 16.44
N ILE A 471 -9.05 -22.45 15.79
CA ILE A 471 -7.94 -21.61 16.23
C ILE A 471 -8.47 -20.25 16.66
N ARG A 472 -7.88 -19.71 17.72
CA ARG A 472 -8.14 -18.41 18.32
C ARG A 472 -6.99 -17.46 18.06
N VAL A 473 -7.21 -16.17 18.26
CA VAL A 473 -6.20 -15.11 18.16
C VAL A 473 -6.03 -14.49 19.53
N PHE A 474 -4.78 -14.32 19.94
CA PHE A 474 -4.42 -13.39 21.01
C PHE A 474 -3.74 -12.15 20.41
N ALA A 475 -3.93 -11.00 21.05
CA ALA A 475 -3.13 -9.81 20.79
C ALA A 475 -2.79 -9.10 22.10
N ALA A 476 -1.59 -8.54 22.21
CA ALA A 476 -1.17 -7.77 23.38
C ALA A 476 -0.18 -6.68 23.00
N GLY A 477 -0.24 -5.54 23.68
CA GLY A 477 0.61 -4.39 23.35
C GLY A 477 0.38 -3.18 24.23
N ILE A 478 0.81 -2.02 23.72
CA ILE A 478 0.73 -0.72 24.39
C ILE A 478 -0.07 0.28 23.54
N THR A 479 -0.65 1.28 24.20
CA THR A 479 -1.30 2.42 23.52
C THR A 479 -0.36 3.62 23.57
N LEU A 480 0.15 4.04 22.40
CA LEU A 480 1.20 5.07 22.28
C LEU A 480 0.66 6.49 22.35
N VAL A 481 -0.49 6.76 21.72
CA VAL A 481 -1.11 8.08 21.68
C VAL A 481 -2.57 7.92 22.11
N PRO A 482 -2.96 8.31 23.33
CA PRO A 482 -4.36 8.36 23.70
C PRO A 482 -5.02 9.55 23.00
N PHE A 483 -6.18 9.36 22.39
CA PHE A 483 -6.98 10.48 21.92
C PHE A 483 -7.72 11.09 23.12
N GLN A 484 -7.63 12.41 23.30
CA GLN A 484 -8.24 13.14 24.41
C GLN A 484 -9.62 13.67 24.09
#